data_AF-A0A7C7L4W7-F1
#
_entry.id   AF-A0A7C7L4W7-F1
#
_cell.length_a   1.000
_cell.length_b   1.000
_cell.length_c   1.000
_cell.angle_alpha   90.00
_cell.angle_beta   90.00
_cell.angle_gamma   90.00
#
_symmetry.space_group_name_H-M   'P 1'
#
loop_
_entity.id
_entity.type
_entity.pdbx_description
1 polymer ?
#
loop_
_entity_poly.entity_id
_entity_poly.type
_entity_poly.pdbx_seq_one_letter_code
_entity_poly.pdbx_strand_id
1 'polypeptide(L)'
;MIHVLCWLLLVCFGAQASAQIYAVDFSDPKYAKKYKKQVFEYNGKSVILVEVRGGFDYKPDGGLSWNRESRLEFFIQDQSDPRKLGYVVNDDGSRKTKSKKLVLGIGGDRVARMISFMANESFYTLSKEYQRRINRLQTLEDQQKEVEQESAVWMALNATRLRETETLQQWLRQTGYIKAGNKLLRDISKLKKASQSAMSERLDSAIASVETIDTDPKLVSAAKDIAGKNIKFHAQQSRHIIIKYHDGIQDSRISALLELGERAIESFRGENVDPYIDEKFVDKIPDGEFIEFFFSTDSQVHQEKFWEEYYGFGWGDPTRKAERLRSAGTGAQRGKVKISYWRISDQLDLEGIVVHQLGHQLARHHYGILNDTQDWLEEGCGYDLSFTLLNRNNVTCMAFEPPKRSEGTVAASAGGKNKDRENKTAVVMKGMRDIMAGVAAHAKVPFDQLAAKRLHSFENEDMAKSWAFYEYITSCRGKEGQQWLRLLCKAANGGRFQNKMREHTEEQFGFQGQDAIRMLEEQWTAYLRDIYDID
;
A
#
# COMPACT_ATOMS: atom_id res chain seq x y z
N MET A 1 -19.83 -43.88 8.45
CA MET A 1 -19.56 -43.28 7.13
C MET A 1 -19.53 -41.76 7.33
N ILE A 2 -18.58 -41.11 6.69
CA ILE A 2 -17.84 -39.94 7.19
C ILE A 2 -18.63 -38.63 7.00
N HIS A 3 -18.53 -37.75 8.00
CA HIS A 3 -19.16 -36.44 8.09
C HIS A 3 -18.70 -35.47 6.99
N VAL A 4 -19.67 -34.77 6.40
CA VAL A 4 -19.49 -33.59 5.55
C VAL A 4 -19.36 -32.38 6.48
N LEU A 5 -18.15 -31.81 6.57
CA LEU A 5 -17.88 -30.61 7.35
C LEU A 5 -17.86 -29.38 6.42
N CYS A 6 -18.81 -28.47 6.65
CA CYS A 6 -18.78 -27.09 6.17
C CYS A 6 -17.51 -26.36 6.64
N TRP A 7 -16.79 -25.72 5.73
CA TRP A 7 -15.78 -24.70 6.02
C TRP A 7 -16.22 -23.42 5.27
N LEU A 8 -17.01 -22.53 5.85
CA LEU A 8 -16.61 -21.43 6.75
C LEU A 8 -15.42 -20.62 6.22
N LEU A 9 -15.69 -19.79 5.20
CA LEU A 9 -14.91 -18.57 4.93
C LEU A 9 -15.19 -17.58 6.08
N LEU A 10 -14.41 -17.74 7.14
CA LEU A 10 -14.25 -16.73 8.19
C LEU A 10 -13.52 -15.54 7.58
N VAL A 11 -14.28 -14.53 7.13
CA VAL A 11 -13.80 -13.15 7.21
C VAL A 11 -13.89 -12.78 8.68
N CYS A 12 -12.85 -13.16 9.43
CA CYS A 12 -12.66 -12.67 10.78
C CYS A 12 -12.49 -11.15 10.67
N PHE A 13 -13.44 -10.41 11.23
CA PHE A 13 -13.07 -9.19 11.94
C PHE A 13 -12.13 -9.63 13.07
N GLY A 14 -10.86 -9.79 12.75
CA GLY A 14 -9.82 -9.99 13.75
C GLY A 14 -9.84 -8.79 14.68
N ALA A 15 -9.81 -9.07 15.98
CA ALA A 15 -9.50 -8.09 17.01
C ALA A 15 -8.40 -7.14 16.52
N GLN A 16 -8.55 -5.84 16.77
CA GLN A 16 -7.55 -4.83 16.37
C GLN A 16 -6.16 -5.29 16.83
N ALA A 17 -5.39 -5.85 15.89
CA ALA A 17 -4.01 -6.21 16.14
C ALA A 17 -3.30 -4.94 16.64
N SER A 18 -2.64 -5.01 17.80
CA SER A 18 -1.98 -3.85 18.39
C SER A 18 -1.01 -3.24 17.38
N ALA A 19 -1.25 -2.04 16.88
CA ALA A 19 -0.30 -1.40 16.00
C ALA A 19 1.04 -1.16 16.71
N GLN A 20 2.10 -0.99 15.91
CA GLN A 20 3.39 -0.54 16.42
C GLN A 20 3.47 1.00 16.37
N ILE A 21 2.93 1.61 15.31
CA ILE A 21 2.75 3.07 15.21
C ILE A 21 1.26 3.40 15.29
N TYR A 22 0.94 4.36 16.16
CA TYR A 22 -0.39 4.91 16.35
C TYR A 22 -0.43 6.41 16.04
N ALA A 23 -1.60 6.88 15.65
CA ALA A 23 -1.96 8.29 15.62
C ALA A 23 -2.72 8.66 16.91
N VAL A 24 -2.17 9.58 17.70
CA VAL A 24 -2.82 10.13 18.90
C VAL A 24 -3.84 11.18 18.48
N ASP A 25 -5.12 10.88 18.71
CA ASP A 25 -6.21 11.86 18.58
C ASP A 25 -6.42 12.55 19.92
N PHE A 26 -6.51 13.88 19.89
CA PHE A 26 -6.64 14.70 21.09
C PHE A 26 -8.10 14.85 21.52
N SER A 27 -8.35 14.87 22.83
CA SER A 27 -9.69 15.13 23.38
C SER A 27 -10.19 16.56 23.16
N ASP A 28 -9.27 17.51 22.98
CA ASP A 28 -9.54 18.86 22.50
C ASP A 28 -8.49 19.22 21.41
N PRO A 29 -8.90 19.62 20.19
CA PRO A 29 -8.00 20.05 19.12
C PRO A 29 -7.01 21.14 19.53
N LYS A 30 -7.34 21.96 20.54
CA LYS A 30 -6.42 22.99 21.07
C LYS A 30 -5.14 22.39 21.65
N TYR A 31 -5.17 21.15 22.15
CA TYR A 31 -3.97 20.50 22.69
C TYR A 31 -2.90 20.23 21.62
N ALA A 32 -3.29 19.99 20.37
CA ALA A 32 -2.35 19.82 19.26
C ALA A 32 -1.42 21.02 19.08
N LYS A 33 -1.88 22.25 19.41
CA LYS A 33 -1.08 23.48 19.28
C LYS A 33 0.23 23.44 20.06
N LYS A 34 0.26 22.75 21.22
CA LYS A 34 1.48 22.58 22.03
C LYS A 34 2.54 21.74 21.31
N TYR A 35 2.12 20.88 20.40
CA TYR A 35 2.94 19.89 19.71
C TYR A 35 3.10 20.19 18.22
N LYS A 36 2.93 21.46 17.80
CA LYS A 36 2.98 21.88 16.40
C LYS A 36 4.20 21.41 15.60
N LYS A 37 5.32 21.06 16.27
CA LYS A 37 6.54 20.56 15.62
C LYS A 37 6.48 19.06 15.29
N GLN A 38 5.47 18.36 15.80
CA GLN A 38 5.23 16.91 15.71
C GLN A 38 3.87 16.58 15.10
N VAL A 39 3.03 17.59 14.81
CA VAL A 39 1.71 17.38 14.22
C VAL A 39 1.84 16.76 12.83
N PHE A 40 0.95 15.80 12.56
CA PHE A 40 0.73 15.16 11.28
C PHE A 40 -0.77 15.20 10.99
N GLU A 41 -1.16 15.46 9.75
CA GLU A 41 -2.57 15.44 9.35
C GLU A 41 -2.93 14.01 8.92
N TYR A 42 -3.88 13.39 9.62
CA TYR A 42 -4.33 12.03 9.36
C TYR A 42 -5.85 11.95 9.51
N ASN A 43 -6.54 11.40 8.50
CA ASN A 43 -8.01 11.33 8.47
C ASN A 43 -8.70 12.68 8.75
N GLY A 44 -8.15 13.78 8.22
CA GLY A 44 -8.68 15.14 8.42
C GLY A 44 -8.48 15.71 9.83
N LYS A 45 -7.60 15.10 10.64
CA LYS A 45 -7.31 15.49 12.01
C LYS A 45 -5.81 15.75 12.21
N SER A 46 -5.50 16.77 13.01
CA SER A 46 -4.15 17.01 13.52
C SER A 46 -3.82 16.02 14.65
N VAL A 47 -3.00 15.02 14.34
CA VAL A 47 -2.56 13.96 15.26
C VAL A 47 -1.06 14.03 15.54
N ILE A 48 -0.57 13.18 16.44
CA ILE A 48 0.87 12.87 16.56
C ILE A 48 1.07 11.38 16.28
N LEU A 49 2.03 11.06 15.42
CA LEU A 49 2.46 9.68 15.22
C LEU A 49 3.42 9.25 16.34
N VAL A 50 3.10 8.14 16.99
CA VAL A 50 3.80 7.67 18.19
C VAL A 50 3.98 6.16 18.20
N GLU A 51 4.98 5.71 18.95
CA GLU A 51 5.00 4.35 19.49
C GLU A 51 4.80 4.38 21.01
N VAL A 52 4.05 3.43 21.55
CA VAL A 52 3.82 3.33 22.99
C VAL A 52 5.13 3.00 23.71
N ARG A 53 5.45 3.78 24.74
CA ARG A 53 6.58 3.54 25.65
C ARG A 53 6.11 3.11 27.05
N GLY A 54 5.08 3.74 27.61
CA GLY A 54 4.56 3.42 28.94
C GLY A 54 3.26 4.15 29.28
N GLY A 55 2.62 3.75 30.39
CA GLY A 55 1.36 4.33 30.88
C GLY A 55 0.08 3.72 30.30
N PHE A 56 0.18 2.54 29.69
CA PHE A 56 -0.95 1.83 29.08
C PHE A 56 -1.06 0.41 29.62
N ASP A 57 -2.29 -0.06 29.73
CA ASP A 57 -2.64 -1.46 29.93
C ASP A 57 -3.03 -2.07 28.58
N TYR A 58 -2.55 -3.30 28.33
CA TYR A 58 -2.89 -4.06 27.14
C TYR A 58 -4.05 -5.00 27.44
N LYS A 59 -5.09 -4.92 26.62
CA LYS A 59 -6.22 -5.83 26.67
C LYS A 59 -5.87 -7.16 25.97
N PRO A 60 -6.57 -8.27 26.30
CA PRO A 60 -6.35 -9.57 25.68
C PRO A 60 -6.52 -9.59 24.15
N ASP A 61 -7.35 -8.68 23.63
CA ASP A 61 -7.61 -8.49 22.20
C ASP A 61 -6.53 -7.64 21.50
N GLY A 62 -5.50 -7.19 22.23
CA GLY A 62 -4.46 -6.30 21.73
C GLY A 62 -4.80 -4.82 21.82
N GLY A 63 -6.01 -4.46 22.28
CA GLY A 63 -6.41 -3.08 22.49
C GLY A 63 -5.61 -2.38 23.59
N LEU A 64 -5.52 -1.05 23.50
CA LEU A 64 -4.90 -0.21 24.53
C LEU A 64 -5.99 0.37 25.45
N SER A 65 -5.71 0.40 26.76
CA SER A 65 -6.48 1.16 27.75
C SER A 65 -5.57 1.98 28.66
N TRP A 66 -6.09 3.06 29.22
CA TRP A 66 -5.38 3.92 30.15
C TRP A 66 -6.35 4.68 31.06
N ASN A 67 -5.86 5.16 32.20
CA ASN A 67 -6.61 6.04 33.09
C ASN A 67 -6.43 7.50 32.68
N ARG A 68 -7.45 8.33 32.88
CA ARG A 68 -7.38 9.77 32.55
C ARG A 68 -6.33 10.52 33.36
N GLU A 69 -6.04 10.05 34.58
CA GLU A 69 -5.03 10.63 35.47
C GLU A 69 -3.60 10.15 35.16
N SER A 70 -3.45 9.12 34.32
CA SER A 70 -2.14 8.56 33.98
C SER A 70 -1.33 9.54 33.12
N ARG A 71 0.00 9.49 33.26
CA ARG A 71 0.93 10.07 32.30
C ARG A 71 1.27 9.02 31.25
N LEU A 72 0.86 9.27 30.02
CA LEU A 72 1.16 8.43 28.87
C LEU A 72 2.51 8.83 28.30
N GLU A 73 3.38 7.85 28.07
CA GLU A 73 4.70 8.05 27.50
C GLU A 73 4.82 7.40 26.13
N PHE A 74 5.41 8.16 25.21
CA PHE A 74 5.54 7.79 23.81
C PHE A 74 6.97 8.01 23.31
N PHE A 75 7.41 7.18 22.37
CA PHE A 75 8.45 7.58 21.44
C PHE A 75 7.84 8.39 20.29
N ILE A 76 8.56 9.41 19.83
CA ILE A 76 8.18 10.25 18.69
C ILE A 76 9.29 10.28 17.64
N GLN A 77 8.91 10.59 16.41
CA GLN A 77 9.83 10.76 15.29
C GLN A 77 10.67 12.03 15.41
N ASP A 78 11.91 11.98 14.95
CA ASP A 78 12.57 13.17 14.40
C ASP A 78 12.07 13.34 12.95
N GLN A 79 11.09 14.22 12.74
CA GLN A 79 10.50 14.45 11.42
C GLN A 79 11.51 14.88 10.34
N SER A 80 12.75 15.23 10.71
CA SER A 80 13.79 15.72 9.80
C SER A 80 14.79 14.66 9.35
N ASP A 81 14.83 13.48 10.00
CA ASP A 81 15.71 12.36 9.66
C ASP A 81 15.16 11.03 10.25
N PRO A 82 14.63 10.12 9.42
CA PRO A 82 14.13 8.82 9.88
C PRO A 82 15.14 7.96 10.65
N ARG A 83 16.44 8.19 10.47
CA ARG A 83 17.51 7.42 11.14
C ARG A 83 17.73 7.83 12.60
N LYS A 84 17.16 8.96 13.03
CA LYS A 84 17.28 9.46 14.40
C LYS A 84 16.16 8.91 15.27
N LEU A 85 16.43 7.76 15.88
CA LEU A 85 15.48 7.06 16.75
C LEU A 85 15.60 7.48 18.22
N GLY A 86 14.47 7.45 18.93
CA GLY A 86 14.41 7.65 20.37
C GLY A 86 14.98 6.50 21.19
N TYR A 87 15.23 5.36 20.56
CA TYR A 87 15.68 4.11 21.17
C TYR A 87 16.70 3.39 20.27
N VAL A 88 17.37 2.40 20.87
CA VAL A 88 18.08 1.32 20.15
C VAL A 88 17.31 0.02 20.34
N VAL A 89 17.44 -0.90 19.39
CA VAL A 89 16.87 -2.24 19.46
C VAL A 89 17.99 -3.20 19.90
N ASN A 90 17.75 -3.98 20.94
CA ASN A 90 18.67 -5.02 21.41
C ASN A 90 18.51 -6.30 20.58
N ASP A 91 19.42 -7.26 20.74
CA ASP A 91 19.42 -8.55 20.03
C ASP A 91 18.17 -9.40 20.28
N ASP A 92 17.42 -9.13 21.35
CA ASP A 92 16.13 -9.78 21.65
C ASP A 92 14.92 -9.01 21.11
N GLY A 93 15.15 -7.96 20.29
CA GLY A 93 14.12 -7.09 19.74
C GLY A 93 13.54 -6.07 20.72
N SER A 94 13.97 -6.08 22.00
CA SER A 94 13.49 -5.10 22.99
C SER A 94 14.09 -3.72 22.74
N ARG A 95 13.30 -2.67 23.03
CA ARG A 95 13.78 -1.29 22.88
C ARG A 95 14.44 -0.81 24.16
N LYS A 96 15.59 -0.13 24.01
CA LYS A 96 16.26 0.63 25.09
C LYS A 96 16.29 2.10 24.73
N THR A 97 15.80 2.96 25.62
CA THR A 97 15.74 4.41 25.37
C THR A 97 17.15 4.96 25.14
N LYS A 98 17.35 5.65 24.01
CA LYS A 98 18.62 6.27 23.60
C LYS A 98 18.56 7.79 23.73
N SER A 99 17.42 8.41 23.41
CA SER A 99 17.26 9.86 23.39
C SER A 99 15.97 10.28 24.09
N LYS A 100 16.11 10.86 25.29
CA LYS A 100 14.98 11.44 26.04
C LYS A 100 14.30 12.62 25.30
N LYS A 101 14.99 13.25 24.33
CA LYS A 101 14.41 14.34 23.51
C LYS A 101 13.33 13.84 22.55
N LEU A 102 13.36 12.54 22.20
CA LEU A 102 12.38 11.88 21.36
C LEU A 102 11.40 11.03 22.18
N VAL A 103 11.22 11.42 23.44
CA VAL A 103 10.22 10.86 24.35
C VAL A 103 9.23 11.97 24.70
N LEU A 104 7.94 11.69 24.51
CA LEU A 104 6.85 12.62 24.77
C LEU A 104 5.98 12.10 25.91
N GLY A 105 5.64 12.99 26.84
CA GLY A 105 4.64 12.73 27.88
C GLY A 105 3.34 13.50 27.60
N ILE A 106 2.20 12.81 27.62
CA ILE A 106 0.86 13.41 27.46
C ILE A 106 -0.02 12.91 28.63
N GLY A 107 -0.84 13.80 29.21
CA GLY A 107 -1.83 13.39 30.21
C GLY A 107 -2.93 12.55 29.58
N GLY A 108 -3.36 11.48 30.24
CA GLY A 108 -4.39 10.56 29.74
C GLY A 108 -5.72 11.25 29.43
N ASP A 109 -6.04 12.32 30.15
CA ASP A 109 -7.19 13.20 29.96
C ASP A 109 -7.20 13.93 28.59
N ARG A 110 -6.02 14.07 27.97
CA ARG A 110 -5.81 14.78 26.70
C ARG A 110 -5.85 13.89 25.47
N VAL A 111 -5.84 12.57 25.66
CA VAL A 111 -5.90 11.59 24.57
C VAL A 111 -7.34 11.09 24.47
N ALA A 112 -7.99 11.35 23.34
CA ALA A 112 -9.34 10.84 23.05
C ALA A 112 -9.29 9.36 22.68
N ARG A 113 -8.37 9.01 21.78
CA ARG A 113 -8.22 7.67 21.22
C ARG A 113 -6.83 7.46 20.63
N MET A 114 -6.44 6.20 20.56
CA MET A 114 -5.26 5.72 19.84
C MET A 114 -5.74 5.07 18.54
N ILE A 115 -5.45 5.69 17.40
CA ILE A 115 -5.81 5.15 16.09
C ILE A 115 -4.63 4.33 15.57
N SER A 116 -4.86 3.08 15.19
CA SER A 116 -3.83 2.26 14.52
C SER A 116 -3.44 2.92 13.19
N PHE A 117 -2.16 3.24 13.03
CA PHE A 117 -1.64 3.91 11.83
C PHE A 117 -0.85 2.95 10.95
N MET A 118 0.07 2.19 11.54
CA MET A 118 0.77 1.08 10.88
C MET A 118 0.91 -0.09 11.85
N ALA A 119 0.29 -1.21 11.49
CA ALA A 119 0.21 -2.37 12.37
C ALA A 119 1.56 -3.05 12.57
N ASN A 120 2.30 -3.24 11.48
CA ASN A 120 3.56 -4.00 11.42
C ASN A 120 4.76 -3.12 11.07
N GLU A 121 4.68 -1.82 11.35
CA GLU A 121 5.82 -0.91 11.17
C GLU A 121 6.12 -0.17 12.47
N SER A 122 7.40 -0.02 12.76
CA SER A 122 7.95 0.83 13.80
C SER A 122 8.82 1.92 13.17
N PHE A 123 9.14 2.97 13.91
CA PHE A 123 10.14 3.95 13.51
C PHE A 123 11.48 3.29 13.20
N TYR A 124 11.82 2.19 13.87
CA TYR A 124 13.01 1.40 13.53
C TYR A 124 12.92 0.74 12.15
N THR A 125 11.82 0.05 11.82
CA THR A 125 11.67 -0.58 10.50
C THR A 125 11.58 0.47 9.39
N LEU A 126 10.87 1.58 9.62
CA LEU A 126 10.87 2.74 8.72
C LEU A 126 12.28 3.33 8.52
N SER A 127 13.14 3.32 9.54
CA SER A 127 14.52 3.80 9.39
C SER A 127 15.37 2.89 8.52
N LYS A 128 15.17 1.57 8.59
CA LYS A 128 15.82 0.58 7.70
C LYS A 128 15.37 0.77 6.26
N GLU A 129 14.06 0.89 6.05
CA GLU A 129 13.48 1.13 4.72
C GLU A 129 13.98 2.44 4.11
N TYR A 130 14.02 3.51 4.90
CA TYR A 130 14.60 4.78 4.46
C TYR A 130 16.06 4.61 4.02
N GLN A 131 16.86 3.83 4.77
CA GLN A 131 18.25 3.58 4.40
C GLN A 131 18.37 2.78 3.09
N ARG A 132 17.50 1.78 2.86
CA ARG A 132 17.44 1.04 1.58
C ARG A 132 17.19 2.00 0.41
N ARG A 133 16.21 2.89 0.54
CA ARG A 133 15.88 3.90 -0.51
C ARG A 133 17.00 4.89 -0.75
N ILE A 134 17.67 5.36 0.30
CA ILE A 134 18.82 6.26 0.18
C ILE A 134 19.99 5.56 -0.51
N ASN A 135 20.27 4.29 -0.17
CA ASN A 135 21.33 3.51 -0.84
C ASN A 135 21.03 3.39 -2.34
N ARG A 136 19.77 3.12 -2.71
CA ARG A 136 19.36 3.06 -4.12
C ARG A 136 19.60 4.39 -4.86
N LEU A 137 19.21 5.51 -4.25
CA LEU A 137 19.46 6.83 -4.82
C LEU A 137 20.96 7.13 -4.98
N GLN A 138 21.78 6.72 -4.01
CA GLN A 138 23.23 6.87 -4.10
C GLN A 138 23.80 6.04 -5.24
N THR A 139 23.39 4.78 -5.39
CA THR A 139 23.82 3.92 -6.51
C THR A 139 23.47 4.55 -7.86
N LEU A 140 22.25 5.10 -8.01
CA LEU A 140 21.84 5.78 -9.23
C LEU A 140 22.67 7.04 -9.52
N GLU A 141 22.97 7.81 -8.47
CA GLU A 141 23.83 8.99 -8.60
C GLU A 141 25.26 8.61 -9.00
N ASP A 142 25.82 7.55 -8.43
CA ASP A 142 27.17 7.08 -8.77
C ASP A 142 27.21 6.55 -10.20
N GLN A 143 26.23 5.74 -10.61
CA GLN A 143 26.08 5.30 -12.02
C GLN A 143 25.97 6.50 -12.98
N GLN A 144 25.23 7.53 -12.60
CA GLN A 144 25.05 8.74 -13.41
C GLN A 144 26.36 9.53 -13.58
N LYS A 145 27.26 9.51 -12.58
CA LYS A 145 28.55 10.20 -12.65
C LYS A 145 29.57 9.51 -13.55
N GLU A 146 29.44 8.19 -13.74
CA GLU A 146 30.36 7.39 -14.57
C GLU A 146 30.05 7.46 -16.07
N VAL A 147 28.91 8.04 -16.46
CA VAL A 147 28.50 8.16 -17.86
C VAL A 147 28.56 9.62 -18.34
N GLU A 148 28.77 9.81 -19.63
CA GLU A 148 28.86 11.15 -20.23
C GLU A 148 27.57 11.95 -19.99
N GLN A 149 27.72 13.17 -19.47
CA GLN A 149 26.61 14.06 -19.19
C GLN A 149 25.79 14.31 -20.46
N GLU A 150 24.47 14.30 -20.33
CA GLU A 150 23.52 14.47 -21.45
C GLU A 150 23.47 13.34 -22.49
N SER A 151 24.29 12.28 -22.33
CA SER A 151 24.11 11.05 -23.12
C SER A 151 22.74 10.41 -22.85
N ALA A 152 22.27 9.56 -23.79
CA ALA A 152 20.99 8.86 -23.62
C ALA A 152 20.94 8.03 -22.31
N VAL A 153 22.06 7.40 -21.95
CA VAL A 153 22.19 6.64 -20.69
C VAL A 153 22.11 7.57 -19.48
N TRP A 154 22.79 8.71 -19.53
CA TRP A 154 22.73 9.71 -18.46
C TRP A 154 21.32 10.25 -18.27
N MET A 155 20.59 10.53 -19.36
CA MET A 155 19.20 11.00 -19.32
C MET A 155 18.26 9.95 -18.72
N ALA A 156 18.43 8.66 -19.07
CA ALA A 156 17.67 7.56 -18.49
C ALA A 156 17.93 7.39 -16.97
N LEU A 157 19.19 7.52 -16.55
CA LEU A 157 19.57 7.52 -15.13
C LEU A 157 19.01 8.74 -14.39
N ASN A 158 19.03 9.93 -15.02
CA ASN A 158 18.46 11.15 -14.45
C ASN A 158 16.95 11.02 -14.22
N ALA A 159 16.22 10.52 -15.23
CA ALA A 159 14.78 10.27 -15.14
C ALA A 159 14.46 9.24 -14.04
N THR A 160 15.23 8.15 -13.96
CA THR A 160 15.09 7.15 -12.89
C THR A 160 15.33 7.76 -11.52
N ARG A 161 16.42 8.53 -11.35
CA ARG A 161 16.75 9.19 -10.08
C ARG A 161 15.71 10.23 -9.69
N LEU A 162 15.16 10.99 -10.64
CA LEU A 162 14.05 11.91 -10.40
C LEU A 162 12.85 11.17 -9.82
N ARG A 163 12.40 10.09 -10.48
CA ARG A 163 11.28 9.26 -10.03
C ARG A 163 11.50 8.70 -8.63
N GLU A 164 12.64 8.05 -8.38
CA GLU A 164 12.95 7.49 -7.05
C GLU A 164 12.99 8.58 -5.96
N THR A 165 13.44 9.80 -6.29
CA THR A 165 13.48 10.92 -5.35
C THR A 165 12.07 11.44 -5.04
N GLU A 166 11.20 11.54 -6.06
CA GLU A 166 9.79 11.91 -5.89
C GLU A 166 9.01 10.86 -5.08
N THR A 167 9.23 9.57 -5.38
CA THR A 167 8.65 8.46 -4.61
C THR A 167 9.13 8.48 -3.16
N LEU A 168 10.42 8.72 -2.90
CA LEU A 168 10.93 8.88 -1.53
C LEU A 168 10.31 10.09 -0.83
N GLN A 169 10.14 11.22 -1.52
CA GLN A 169 9.51 12.40 -0.96
C GLN A 169 8.06 12.13 -0.57
N GLN A 170 7.32 11.42 -1.41
CA GLN A 170 5.94 11.01 -1.13
C GLN A 170 5.90 10.04 0.07
N TRP A 171 6.75 9.01 0.07
CA TRP A 171 6.86 8.05 1.16
C TRP A 171 7.17 8.74 2.50
N LEU A 172 8.10 9.70 2.52
CA LEU A 172 8.43 10.49 3.73
C LEU A 172 7.24 11.31 4.22
N ARG A 173 6.45 11.87 3.31
CA ARG A 173 5.22 12.59 3.68
C ARG A 173 4.20 11.64 4.30
N GLN A 174 3.95 10.50 3.66
CA GLN A 174 2.94 9.53 4.08
C GLN A 174 3.29 8.81 5.39
N THR A 175 4.57 8.80 5.78
CA THR A 175 5.06 8.18 7.02
C THR A 175 5.34 9.18 8.15
N GLY A 176 5.00 10.47 7.97
CA GLY A 176 5.11 11.52 9.01
C GLY A 176 6.42 12.30 9.05
N TYR A 177 7.39 11.99 8.19
CA TYR A 177 8.69 12.68 8.08
C TYR A 177 8.64 13.90 7.15
N ILE A 178 7.64 14.78 7.36
CA ILE A 178 7.34 15.92 6.49
C ILE A 178 8.58 16.82 6.24
N LYS A 179 9.39 17.07 7.27
CA LYS A 179 10.57 17.95 7.14
C LYS A 179 11.67 17.31 6.32
N ALA A 180 11.86 15.99 6.43
CA ALA A 180 12.79 15.26 5.59
C ALA A 180 12.32 15.30 4.13
N GLY A 181 11.03 15.05 3.87
CA GLY A 181 10.45 15.14 2.53
C GLY A 181 10.61 16.53 1.90
N ASN A 182 10.40 17.60 2.67
CA ASN A 182 10.59 18.97 2.18
C ASN A 182 12.04 19.29 1.78
N LYS A 183 13.05 18.62 2.37
CA LYS A 183 14.46 18.83 1.96
C LYS A 183 14.72 18.32 0.54
N LEU A 184 14.00 17.29 0.10
CA LEU A 184 14.16 16.69 -1.24
C LEU A 184 13.62 17.58 -2.36
N LEU A 185 12.73 18.54 -2.07
CA LEU A 185 12.12 19.40 -3.08
C LEU A 185 13.16 20.17 -3.92
N ARG A 186 14.27 20.58 -3.30
CA ARG A 186 15.36 21.26 -4.03
C ARG A 186 16.04 20.33 -5.01
N ASP A 187 16.28 19.09 -4.63
CA ASP A 187 16.97 18.12 -5.47
C ASP A 187 16.05 17.63 -6.60
N ILE A 188 14.77 17.41 -6.31
CA ILE A 188 13.72 17.19 -7.32
C ILE A 188 13.72 18.32 -8.35
N SER A 189 13.72 19.59 -7.91
CA SER A 189 13.73 20.73 -8.82
C SER A 189 14.98 20.76 -9.72
N LYS A 190 16.15 20.41 -9.20
CA LYS A 190 17.38 20.30 -10.01
C LYS A 190 17.28 19.16 -11.04
N LEU A 191 16.84 17.99 -10.60
CA LEU A 191 16.67 16.82 -11.46
C LEU A 191 15.66 17.08 -12.58
N LYS A 192 14.50 17.71 -12.27
CA LYS A 192 13.49 18.13 -13.25
C LYS A 192 14.08 19.04 -14.32
N LYS A 193 14.82 20.09 -13.91
CA LYS A 193 15.45 21.03 -14.85
C LYS A 193 16.44 20.34 -15.80
N ALA A 194 17.17 19.36 -15.31
CA ALA A 194 18.11 18.61 -16.13
C ALA A 194 17.42 17.56 -17.02
N SER A 195 16.18 17.18 -16.72
CA SER A 195 15.53 16.03 -17.34
C SER A 195 14.82 16.32 -18.65
N GLN A 196 14.49 17.58 -18.99
CA GLN A 196 13.57 17.95 -20.11
C GLN A 196 12.43 16.92 -20.31
N SER A 197 11.92 16.33 -19.22
CA SER A 197 11.26 15.02 -19.30
C SER A 197 9.76 15.19 -19.42
N ALA A 198 9.21 14.63 -20.50
CA ALA A 198 7.77 14.52 -20.76
C ALA A 198 7.00 13.88 -19.58
N MET A 199 7.64 13.04 -18.76
CA MET A 199 7.04 12.43 -17.57
C MET A 199 6.64 13.48 -16.52
N SER A 200 7.53 14.45 -16.25
CA SER A 200 7.23 15.51 -15.28
C SER A 200 6.07 16.37 -15.78
N GLU A 201 6.03 16.69 -17.07
CA GLU A 201 4.94 17.49 -17.65
C GLU A 201 3.61 16.75 -17.63
N ARG A 202 3.61 15.44 -17.91
CA ARG A 202 2.43 14.58 -17.83
C ARG A 202 1.85 14.55 -16.42
N LEU A 203 2.69 14.34 -15.41
CA LEU A 203 2.26 14.34 -14.01
C LEU A 203 1.79 15.72 -13.54
N ASP A 204 2.54 16.78 -13.84
CA ASP A 204 2.19 18.14 -13.43
C ASP A 204 0.86 18.56 -14.08
N SER A 205 0.61 18.17 -15.34
CA SER A 205 -0.68 18.36 -16.01
C SER A 205 -1.81 17.55 -15.38
N ALA A 206 -1.57 16.28 -15.02
CA ALA A 206 -2.58 15.44 -14.39
C ALA A 206 -2.95 15.95 -12.99
N ILE A 207 -1.98 16.40 -12.19
CA ILE A 207 -2.24 17.04 -10.89
C ILE A 207 -2.99 18.37 -11.08
N ALA A 208 -2.62 19.18 -12.08
CA ALA A 208 -3.31 20.44 -12.36
C ALA A 208 -4.76 20.27 -12.82
N SER A 209 -5.16 19.07 -13.24
CA SER A 209 -6.53 18.75 -13.63
C SER A 209 -7.47 18.44 -12.46
N VAL A 210 -6.97 18.46 -11.21
CA VAL A 210 -7.81 18.24 -10.03
C VAL A 210 -8.83 19.36 -9.89
N GLU A 211 -10.11 19.02 -9.95
CA GLU A 211 -11.22 19.97 -9.86
C GLU A 211 -12.46 19.38 -9.20
N THR A 212 -13.32 20.26 -8.67
CA THR A 212 -14.67 19.92 -8.23
C THR A 212 -15.61 19.95 -9.43
N ILE A 213 -16.42 18.90 -9.57
CA ILE A 213 -17.42 18.78 -10.63
C ILE A 213 -18.84 18.74 -10.05
N ASP A 214 -19.84 18.98 -10.89
CA ASP A 214 -21.23 18.86 -10.48
C ASP A 214 -21.58 17.43 -10.05
N THR A 215 -22.17 17.31 -8.87
CA THR A 215 -22.69 16.01 -8.41
C THR A 215 -23.86 15.58 -9.30
N ASP A 216 -23.76 14.38 -9.86
CA ASP A 216 -24.80 13.75 -10.69
C ASP A 216 -26.21 13.93 -10.07
N PRO A 217 -27.18 14.55 -10.77
CA PRO A 217 -28.53 14.73 -10.27
C PRO A 217 -29.21 13.42 -9.83
N LYS A 218 -28.90 12.29 -10.49
CA LYS A 218 -29.40 10.98 -10.10
C LYS A 218 -28.85 10.57 -8.73
N LEU A 219 -27.57 10.85 -8.44
CA LEU A 219 -26.98 10.62 -7.13
C LEU A 219 -27.60 11.51 -6.07
N VAL A 220 -27.83 12.80 -6.37
CA VAL A 220 -28.49 13.73 -5.45
C VAL A 220 -29.90 13.26 -5.08
N SER A 221 -30.65 12.74 -6.06
CA SER A 221 -31.98 12.16 -5.81
C SER A 221 -31.85 10.89 -4.96
N ALA A 222 -31.02 9.92 -5.37
CA ALA A 222 -30.84 8.66 -4.66
C ALA A 222 -30.37 8.88 -3.22
N ALA A 223 -29.49 9.85 -2.98
CA ALA A 223 -29.02 10.17 -1.62
C ALA A 223 -30.15 10.63 -0.69
N LYS A 224 -31.09 11.45 -1.20
CA LYS A 224 -32.26 11.89 -0.41
C LYS A 224 -33.15 10.71 -0.02
N ASP A 225 -33.33 9.76 -0.93
CA ASP A 225 -34.22 8.60 -0.73
C ASP A 225 -33.57 7.52 0.15
N ILE A 226 -32.27 7.30 -0.01
CA ILE A 226 -31.51 6.23 0.65
C ILE A 226 -30.98 6.66 2.02
N ALA A 227 -30.31 7.82 2.06
CA ALA A 227 -29.55 8.29 3.23
C ALA A 227 -30.23 9.46 3.97
N GLY A 228 -31.34 9.97 3.43
CA GLY A 228 -32.09 11.09 3.98
C GLY A 228 -31.49 12.45 3.65
N LYS A 229 -32.10 13.52 4.19
CA LYS A 229 -31.75 14.92 3.83
C LYS A 229 -30.43 15.41 4.42
N ASN A 230 -29.84 14.67 5.37
CA ASN A 230 -28.69 15.10 6.16
C ASN A 230 -27.35 14.67 5.56
N ILE A 231 -27.35 13.75 4.61
CA ILE A 231 -26.14 13.28 3.94
C ILE A 231 -26.17 13.83 2.52
N LYS A 232 -25.13 14.57 2.16
CA LYS A 232 -24.93 15.09 0.81
C LYS A 232 -23.73 14.40 0.18
N PHE A 233 -23.73 14.38 -1.15
CA PHE A 233 -22.62 13.87 -1.94
C PHE A 233 -22.01 14.99 -2.77
N HIS A 234 -20.69 14.94 -2.86
CA HIS A 234 -19.84 15.78 -3.68
C HIS A 234 -19.08 14.90 -4.67
N ALA A 235 -18.56 15.52 -5.72
CA ALA A 235 -17.72 14.86 -6.70
C ALA A 235 -16.52 15.74 -7.04
N GLN A 236 -15.34 15.14 -7.04
CA GLN A 236 -14.12 15.73 -7.58
C GLN A 236 -13.50 14.76 -8.57
N GLN A 237 -12.73 15.28 -9.52
CA GLN A 237 -12.03 14.48 -10.51
C GLN A 237 -10.61 14.96 -10.73
N SER A 238 -9.81 14.09 -11.31
CA SER A 238 -8.57 14.38 -12.02
C SER A 238 -8.64 13.74 -13.40
N ARG A 239 -7.55 13.84 -14.18
CA ARG A 239 -7.45 13.29 -15.53
C ARG A 239 -7.89 11.83 -15.64
N HIS A 240 -7.53 10.98 -14.66
CA HIS A 240 -7.77 9.55 -14.72
C HIS A 240 -8.80 9.04 -13.70
N ILE A 241 -9.15 9.84 -12.69
CA ILE A 241 -9.86 9.38 -11.49
C ILE A 241 -11.05 10.29 -11.21
N ILE A 242 -12.21 9.69 -10.94
CA ILE A 242 -13.35 10.39 -10.31
C ILE A 242 -13.51 9.87 -8.88
N ILE A 243 -13.75 10.77 -7.93
CA ILE A 243 -14.14 10.42 -6.57
C ILE A 243 -15.47 11.08 -6.23
N LYS A 244 -16.50 10.25 -6.00
CA LYS A 244 -17.78 10.64 -5.41
C LYS A 244 -17.74 10.33 -3.94
N TYR A 245 -18.08 11.29 -3.09
CA TYR A 245 -17.90 11.14 -1.64
C TYR A 245 -18.99 11.85 -0.86
N HIS A 246 -19.32 11.30 0.31
CA HIS A 246 -20.26 11.96 1.22
C HIS A 246 -19.61 13.15 1.95
N ASP A 247 -20.42 14.11 2.35
CA ASP A 247 -20.05 15.39 3.00
C ASP A 247 -19.41 15.27 4.39
N GLY A 248 -19.21 14.04 4.89
CA GLY A 248 -18.41 13.77 6.09
C GLY A 248 -16.90 13.72 5.81
N ILE A 249 -16.48 13.71 4.54
CA ILE A 249 -15.08 13.74 4.12
C ILE A 249 -14.74 15.14 3.60
N GLN A 250 -13.65 15.72 4.09
CA GLN A 250 -13.23 17.07 3.69
C GLN A 250 -12.78 17.11 2.23
N ASP A 251 -13.20 18.14 1.49
CA ASP A 251 -12.83 18.36 0.08
C ASP A 251 -11.32 18.34 -0.14
N SER A 252 -10.56 18.99 0.74
CA SER A 252 -9.09 19.02 0.68
C SER A 252 -8.44 17.65 0.79
N ARG A 253 -9.07 16.72 1.52
CA ARG A 253 -8.60 15.33 1.60
C ARG A 253 -8.84 14.62 0.26
N ILE A 254 -9.98 14.85 -0.37
CA ILE A 254 -10.30 14.26 -1.68
C ILE A 254 -9.35 14.79 -2.75
N SER A 255 -9.06 16.09 -2.77
CA SER A 255 -8.07 16.66 -3.69
C SER A 255 -6.69 16.02 -3.48
N ALA A 256 -6.26 15.84 -2.23
CA ALA A 256 -5.00 15.16 -1.92
C ALA A 256 -4.98 13.67 -2.32
N LEU A 257 -6.13 12.98 -2.27
CA LEU A 257 -6.27 11.60 -2.74
C LEU A 257 -6.19 11.50 -4.27
N LEU A 258 -6.78 12.46 -4.99
CA LEU A 258 -6.64 12.56 -6.44
C LEU A 258 -5.17 12.82 -6.84
N GLU A 259 -4.49 13.75 -6.17
CA GLU A 259 -3.05 13.99 -6.37
C GLU A 259 -2.20 12.73 -6.09
N LEU A 260 -2.50 12.01 -5.01
CA LEU A 260 -1.84 10.75 -4.68
C LEU A 260 -2.09 9.70 -5.78
N GLY A 261 -3.32 9.62 -6.29
CA GLY A 261 -3.69 8.69 -7.35
C GLY A 261 -2.95 8.96 -8.65
N GLU A 262 -2.86 10.23 -9.07
CA GLU A 262 -2.08 10.61 -10.26
C GLU A 262 -0.59 10.32 -10.11
N ARG A 263 -0.03 10.55 -8.90
CA ARG A 263 1.36 10.14 -8.59
C ARG A 263 1.54 8.63 -8.65
N ALA A 264 0.55 7.85 -8.23
CA ALA A 264 0.62 6.40 -8.27
C ALA A 264 0.62 5.88 -9.72
N ILE A 265 -0.23 6.45 -10.58
CA ILE A 265 -0.27 6.14 -12.01
C ILE A 265 1.06 6.48 -12.69
N GLU A 266 1.60 7.68 -12.42
CA GLU A 266 2.89 8.08 -13.00
C GLU A 266 4.06 7.25 -12.48
N SER A 267 4.08 6.95 -11.17
CA SER A 267 5.10 6.08 -10.58
C SER A 267 5.12 4.72 -11.27
N PHE A 268 3.93 4.14 -11.51
CA PHE A 268 3.81 2.88 -12.23
C PHE A 268 4.28 2.99 -13.67
N ARG A 269 3.84 4.02 -14.42
CA ARG A 269 4.27 4.27 -15.81
C ARG A 269 5.79 4.39 -15.91
N GLY A 270 6.37 5.22 -15.05
CA GLY A 270 7.80 5.51 -15.05
C GLY A 270 8.69 4.31 -14.73
N GLU A 271 8.15 3.30 -14.06
CA GLU A 271 8.87 2.06 -13.71
C GLU A 271 8.61 0.93 -14.70
N ASN A 272 7.34 0.73 -15.08
CA ASN A 272 6.90 -0.48 -15.79
C ASN A 272 6.59 -0.25 -17.28
N VAL A 273 6.57 1.01 -17.74
CA VAL A 273 6.13 1.38 -19.10
C VAL A 273 7.19 2.21 -19.81
N ASP A 274 7.43 3.44 -19.36
CA ASP A 274 8.20 4.45 -20.07
C ASP A 274 9.63 3.98 -20.44
N PRO A 275 10.38 3.26 -19.58
CA PRO A 275 11.71 2.77 -19.94
C PRO A 275 11.74 1.78 -21.11
N TYR A 276 10.59 1.21 -21.48
CA TYR A 276 10.49 0.10 -22.40
C TYR A 276 9.73 0.42 -23.69
N ILE A 277 9.17 1.64 -23.81
CA ILE A 277 8.34 2.04 -24.94
C ILE A 277 9.12 1.90 -26.25
N ASP A 278 8.54 1.17 -27.19
CA ASP A 278 8.97 1.08 -28.59
C ASP A 278 7.78 0.70 -29.51
N GLU A 279 8.05 0.41 -30.78
CA GLU A 279 7.02 0.01 -31.75
C GLU A 279 6.21 -1.23 -31.34
N LYS A 280 6.78 -2.13 -30.52
CA LYS A 280 6.17 -3.40 -30.11
C LYS A 280 5.69 -3.38 -28.65
N PHE A 281 6.15 -2.42 -27.86
CA PHE A 281 5.80 -2.23 -26.46
C PHE A 281 5.21 -0.83 -26.26
N VAL A 282 3.89 -0.72 -26.39
CA VAL A 282 3.17 0.55 -26.24
C VAL A 282 2.65 0.74 -24.82
N ASP A 283 2.39 1.99 -24.42
CA ASP A 283 1.57 2.29 -23.24
C ASP A 283 0.11 1.88 -23.51
N LYS A 284 -0.48 1.13 -22.58
CA LYS A 284 -1.87 0.66 -22.64
C LYS A 284 -2.75 1.30 -21.57
N ILE A 285 -2.17 2.11 -20.69
CA ILE A 285 -2.89 2.82 -19.65
C ILE A 285 -3.65 3.98 -20.33
N PRO A 286 -4.98 4.08 -20.14
CA PRO A 286 -5.77 5.14 -20.75
C PRO A 286 -5.28 6.54 -20.39
N ASP A 287 -5.43 7.48 -21.32
CA ASP A 287 -5.14 8.91 -21.09
C ASP A 287 -6.24 9.68 -20.37
N GLY A 288 -7.44 9.11 -20.30
CA GLY A 288 -8.60 9.68 -19.62
C GLY A 288 -9.08 8.80 -18.48
N GLU A 289 -10.25 9.14 -17.93
CA GLU A 289 -10.85 8.42 -16.80
C GLU A 289 -10.95 6.92 -17.05
N PHE A 290 -10.43 6.14 -16.10
CA PHE A 290 -10.57 4.68 -16.09
C PHE A 290 -11.00 4.11 -14.73
N ILE A 291 -11.09 4.94 -13.69
CA ILE A 291 -11.58 4.52 -12.37
C ILE A 291 -12.42 5.60 -11.70
N GLU A 292 -13.55 5.16 -11.13
CA GLU A 292 -14.43 5.97 -10.28
C GLU A 292 -14.46 5.32 -8.89
N PHE A 293 -14.07 6.08 -7.87
CA PHE A 293 -14.28 5.72 -6.47
C PHE A 293 -15.59 6.30 -5.96
N PHE A 294 -16.35 5.49 -5.22
CA PHE A 294 -17.53 5.94 -4.49
C PHE A 294 -17.32 5.72 -2.99
N PHE A 295 -17.06 6.79 -2.27
CA PHE A 295 -16.85 6.82 -0.83
C PHE A 295 -18.16 7.15 -0.13
N SER A 296 -18.86 6.11 0.28
CA SER A 296 -20.14 6.20 1.00
C SER A 296 -19.92 6.17 2.52
N THR A 297 -21.01 6.24 3.27
CA THR A 297 -21.01 6.02 4.71
C THR A 297 -20.68 4.55 5.08
N ASP A 298 -20.45 4.27 6.35
CA ASP A 298 -20.21 2.91 6.87
C ASP A 298 -21.41 1.93 6.77
N SER A 299 -22.59 2.43 6.41
CA SER A 299 -23.85 1.70 6.33
C SER A 299 -23.88 0.66 5.20
N GLN A 300 -24.11 -0.60 5.58
CA GLN A 300 -24.36 -1.70 4.65
C GLN A 300 -25.65 -1.51 3.84
N VAL A 301 -26.68 -0.90 4.45
CA VAL A 301 -27.94 -0.58 3.74
C VAL A 301 -27.70 0.44 2.64
N HIS A 302 -26.87 1.46 2.90
CA HIS A 302 -26.52 2.43 1.87
C HIS A 302 -25.74 1.78 0.73
N GLN A 303 -24.81 0.87 1.04
CA GLN A 303 -24.11 0.08 0.03
C GLN A 303 -25.06 -0.70 -0.86
N GLU A 304 -25.98 -1.46 -0.28
CA GLU A 304 -26.96 -2.24 -1.03
C GLU A 304 -27.76 -1.36 -2.00
N LYS A 305 -28.34 -0.27 -1.47
CA LYS A 305 -29.25 0.59 -2.23
C LYS A 305 -28.55 1.47 -3.25
N PHE A 306 -27.41 2.09 -2.94
CA PHE A 306 -26.69 2.88 -3.95
C PHE A 306 -26.18 2.00 -5.10
N TRP A 307 -25.77 0.77 -4.81
CA TRP A 307 -25.36 -0.18 -5.84
C TRP A 307 -26.52 -0.53 -6.79
N GLU A 308 -27.71 -0.80 -6.26
CA GLU A 308 -28.89 -1.18 -7.04
C GLU A 308 -29.55 0.05 -7.70
N GLU A 309 -29.85 1.10 -6.95
CA GLU A 309 -30.69 2.22 -7.41
C GLU A 309 -29.89 3.28 -8.17
N TYR A 310 -28.70 3.65 -7.66
CA TYR A 310 -27.86 4.66 -8.32
C TYR A 310 -27.08 4.07 -9.49
N TYR A 311 -26.36 2.97 -9.28
CA TYR A 311 -25.56 2.36 -10.35
C TYR A 311 -26.35 1.40 -11.26
N GLY A 312 -27.49 0.87 -10.81
CA GLY A 312 -28.26 -0.10 -11.61
C GLY A 312 -27.63 -1.49 -11.64
N PHE A 313 -26.73 -1.81 -10.72
CA PHE A 313 -26.02 -3.09 -10.71
C PHE A 313 -26.74 -4.14 -9.87
N GLY A 314 -26.71 -5.38 -10.36
CA GLY A 314 -27.12 -6.54 -9.58
C GLY A 314 -26.05 -7.01 -8.60
N TRP A 315 -26.48 -7.78 -7.60
CA TRP A 315 -25.60 -8.43 -6.63
C TRP A 315 -25.20 -9.86 -7.01
N GLY A 316 -25.91 -10.46 -7.99
CA GLY A 316 -25.82 -11.89 -8.30
C GLY A 316 -26.86 -12.69 -7.51
N ASP A 317 -26.59 -13.98 -7.30
CA ASP A 317 -27.42 -14.82 -6.44
C ASP A 317 -27.38 -14.36 -4.96
N PRO A 318 -28.32 -14.82 -4.11
CA PRO A 318 -28.40 -14.38 -2.72
C PRO A 318 -27.14 -14.67 -1.88
N THR A 319 -26.42 -15.74 -2.16
CA THR A 319 -25.18 -16.09 -1.44
C THR A 319 -24.08 -15.09 -1.79
N ARG A 320 -23.92 -14.80 -3.09
CA ARG A 320 -22.98 -13.81 -3.58
C ARG A 320 -23.32 -12.39 -3.10
N LYS A 321 -24.60 -12.05 -3.00
CA LYS A 321 -25.06 -10.79 -2.39
C LYS A 321 -24.60 -10.70 -0.93
N ALA A 322 -24.89 -11.73 -0.14
CA ALA A 322 -24.51 -11.76 1.28
C ALA A 322 -22.99 -11.66 1.46
N GLU A 323 -22.20 -12.34 0.62
CA GLU A 323 -20.73 -12.24 0.63
C GLU A 323 -20.24 -10.83 0.36
N ARG A 324 -20.68 -10.19 -0.73
CA ARG A 324 -20.20 -8.86 -1.12
C ARG A 324 -20.62 -7.77 -0.14
N LEU A 325 -21.77 -7.91 0.52
CA LEU A 325 -22.23 -6.95 1.53
C LEU A 325 -21.47 -7.06 2.86
N ARG A 326 -20.83 -8.21 3.15
CA ARG A 326 -19.92 -8.33 4.30
C ARG A 326 -18.66 -7.49 4.11
N SER A 327 -18.20 -7.35 2.86
CA SER A 327 -17.03 -6.52 2.53
C SER A 327 -17.33 -5.03 2.62
N ALA A 328 -16.32 -4.24 2.99
CA ALA A 328 -16.43 -2.77 2.95
C ALA A 328 -16.41 -2.25 1.50
N GLY A 329 -15.68 -2.94 0.62
CA GLY A 329 -15.53 -2.61 -0.80
C GLY A 329 -16.35 -3.50 -1.72
N THR A 330 -16.84 -2.95 -2.84
CA THR A 330 -17.37 -3.72 -3.96
C THR A 330 -17.16 -3.00 -5.28
N GLY A 331 -17.09 -3.71 -6.39
CA GLY A 331 -16.78 -3.08 -7.67
C GLY A 331 -17.36 -3.78 -8.89
N ALA A 332 -17.43 -3.04 -9.99
CA ALA A 332 -17.93 -3.50 -11.28
C ALA A 332 -17.36 -2.66 -12.41
N GLN A 333 -17.43 -3.20 -13.63
CA GLN A 333 -17.00 -2.49 -14.83
C GLN A 333 -18.20 -1.75 -15.44
N ARG A 334 -18.06 -0.45 -15.72
CA ARG A 334 -19.02 0.36 -16.48
C ARG A 334 -18.36 0.89 -17.74
N GLY A 335 -18.52 0.18 -18.86
CA GLY A 335 -17.79 0.49 -20.08
C GLY A 335 -16.27 0.36 -19.85
N LYS A 336 -15.53 1.45 -20.05
CA LYS A 336 -14.07 1.48 -19.79
C LYS A 336 -13.69 1.88 -18.36
N VAL A 337 -14.64 2.34 -17.55
CA VAL A 337 -14.40 2.81 -16.19
C VAL A 337 -14.68 1.71 -15.18
N LYS A 338 -13.74 1.45 -14.27
CA LYS A 338 -13.97 0.62 -13.09
C LYS A 338 -14.68 1.44 -12.01
N ILE A 339 -15.83 0.96 -11.54
CA ILE A 339 -16.48 1.48 -10.34
C ILE A 339 -15.93 0.73 -9.12
N SER A 340 -15.43 1.48 -8.15
CA SER A 340 -14.89 1.01 -6.87
C SER A 340 -15.66 1.66 -5.71
N TYR A 341 -16.69 0.97 -5.23
CA TYR A 341 -17.56 1.43 -4.14
C TYR A 341 -16.99 1.01 -2.79
N TRP A 342 -16.96 1.93 -1.82
CA TRP A 342 -16.46 1.67 -0.46
C TRP A 342 -17.38 2.28 0.61
N ARG A 343 -17.65 1.48 1.64
CA ARG A 343 -18.21 1.94 2.91
C ARG A 343 -17.10 2.55 3.74
N ILE A 344 -17.19 3.85 4.04
CA ILE A 344 -16.14 4.59 4.75
C ILE A 344 -16.52 4.79 6.21
N SER A 345 -15.62 4.38 7.09
CA SER A 345 -15.60 4.78 8.50
C SER A 345 -14.45 5.75 8.74
N ASP A 346 -14.43 6.39 9.90
CA ASP A 346 -13.37 7.32 10.31
C ASP A 346 -12.01 6.65 10.58
N GLN A 347 -11.96 5.32 10.54
CA GLN A 347 -10.75 4.51 10.70
C GLN A 347 -10.19 4.01 9.36
N LEU A 348 -10.91 4.16 8.25
CA LEU A 348 -10.52 3.57 6.98
C LEU A 348 -9.37 4.35 6.32
N ASP A 349 -8.38 3.62 5.79
CA ASP A 349 -7.21 4.16 5.10
C ASP A 349 -7.55 4.45 3.64
N LEU A 350 -8.12 5.64 3.37
CA LEU A 350 -8.52 6.05 2.02
C LEU A 350 -7.34 6.08 1.05
N GLU A 351 -6.18 6.49 1.54
CA GLU A 351 -4.92 6.52 0.79
C GLU A 351 -4.57 5.10 0.32
N GLY A 352 -4.66 4.11 1.21
CA GLY A 352 -4.49 2.70 0.88
C GLY A 352 -5.51 2.20 -0.15
N ILE A 353 -6.77 2.63 -0.05
CA ILE A 353 -7.84 2.19 -0.98
C ILE A 353 -7.54 2.67 -2.39
N VAL A 354 -7.22 3.95 -2.52
CA VAL A 354 -6.91 4.57 -3.81
C VAL A 354 -5.71 3.89 -4.45
N VAL A 355 -4.61 3.76 -3.70
CA VAL A 355 -3.36 3.21 -4.24
C VAL A 355 -3.49 1.73 -4.61
N HIS A 356 -4.08 0.91 -3.74
CA HIS A 356 -4.21 -0.53 -3.98
C HIS A 356 -5.14 -0.82 -5.18
N GLN A 357 -6.29 -0.14 -5.25
CA GLN A 357 -7.24 -0.33 -6.36
C GLN A 357 -6.70 0.21 -7.69
N LEU A 358 -5.89 1.27 -7.66
CA LEU A 358 -5.14 1.71 -8.83
C LEU A 358 -4.16 0.64 -9.29
N GLY A 359 -3.45 -0.04 -8.38
CA GLY A 359 -2.59 -1.18 -8.73
C GLY A 359 -3.33 -2.26 -9.52
N HIS A 360 -4.54 -2.65 -9.09
CA HIS A 360 -5.36 -3.57 -9.88
C HIS A 360 -5.70 -3.04 -11.28
N GLN A 361 -6.13 -1.78 -11.40
CA GLN A 361 -6.50 -1.23 -12.72
C GLN A 361 -5.29 -1.05 -13.64
N LEU A 362 -4.16 -0.62 -13.10
CA LEU A 362 -2.91 -0.52 -13.83
C LEU A 362 -2.45 -1.89 -14.33
N ALA A 363 -2.53 -2.93 -13.49
CA ALA A 363 -2.26 -4.30 -13.91
C ALA A 363 -3.20 -4.75 -15.05
N ARG A 364 -4.52 -4.51 -14.91
CA ARG A 364 -5.51 -4.83 -15.95
C ARG A 364 -5.21 -4.15 -17.28
N HIS A 365 -4.93 -2.85 -17.27
CA HIS A 365 -4.65 -2.11 -18.50
C HIS A 365 -3.28 -2.46 -19.11
N HIS A 366 -2.22 -2.43 -18.31
CA HIS A 366 -0.85 -2.63 -18.79
C HIS A 366 -0.58 -4.05 -19.28
N TYR A 367 -1.04 -5.05 -18.52
CA TYR A 367 -0.84 -6.46 -18.86
C TYR A 367 -2.00 -7.05 -19.68
N GLY A 368 -3.16 -6.40 -19.72
CA GLY A 368 -4.32 -6.82 -20.49
C GLY A 368 -5.11 -7.94 -19.83
N ILE A 369 -5.26 -7.90 -18.51
CA ILE A 369 -6.02 -8.92 -17.74
C ILE A 369 -7.52 -8.76 -18.03
N LEU A 370 -8.20 -9.86 -18.38
CA LEU A 370 -9.64 -9.90 -18.59
C LEU A 370 -10.28 -10.92 -17.65
N ASN A 371 -11.51 -10.66 -17.19
CA ASN A 371 -12.30 -11.60 -16.39
C ASN A 371 -11.55 -12.21 -15.20
N ASP A 372 -10.78 -11.37 -14.50
CA ASP A 372 -10.03 -11.69 -13.29
C ASP A 372 -9.10 -12.92 -13.48
N THR A 373 -8.59 -13.13 -14.70
CA THR A 373 -7.82 -14.34 -15.06
C THR A 373 -6.47 -14.45 -14.38
N GLN A 374 -5.96 -13.36 -13.80
CA GLN A 374 -4.63 -13.25 -13.21
C GLN A 374 -4.70 -12.50 -11.88
N ASP A 375 -5.50 -13.01 -10.94
CA ASP A 375 -5.69 -12.41 -9.61
C ASP A 375 -4.38 -12.17 -8.86
N TRP A 376 -3.40 -13.08 -9.01
CA TRP A 376 -2.07 -12.95 -8.38
C TRP A 376 -1.35 -11.66 -8.82
N LEU A 377 -1.52 -11.28 -10.10
CA LEU A 377 -0.84 -10.13 -10.69
C LEU A 377 -1.53 -8.84 -10.26
N GLU A 378 -2.86 -8.84 -10.21
CA GLU A 378 -3.63 -7.70 -9.70
C GLU A 378 -3.30 -7.43 -8.23
N GLU A 379 -3.29 -8.46 -7.37
CA GLU A 379 -2.93 -8.34 -5.96
C GLU A 379 -1.46 -7.95 -5.78
N GLY A 380 -0.55 -8.62 -6.51
CA GLY A 380 0.88 -8.33 -6.43
C GLY A 380 1.20 -6.88 -6.77
N CYS A 381 0.60 -6.35 -7.84
CA CYS A 381 0.72 -4.94 -8.20
C CYS A 381 0.07 -4.00 -7.18
N GLY A 382 -1.10 -4.35 -6.63
CA GLY A 382 -1.78 -3.57 -5.61
C GLY A 382 -0.94 -3.42 -4.34
N TYR A 383 -0.35 -4.51 -3.86
CA TYR A 383 0.56 -4.51 -2.70
C TYR A 383 1.85 -3.75 -2.99
N ASP A 384 2.48 -3.99 -4.13
CA ASP A 384 3.74 -3.34 -4.49
C ASP A 384 3.61 -1.81 -4.51
N LEU A 385 2.59 -1.29 -5.21
CA LEU A 385 2.35 0.15 -5.30
C LEU A 385 2.02 0.76 -3.92
N SER A 386 1.25 0.03 -3.09
CA SER A 386 0.92 0.44 -1.72
C SER A 386 2.17 0.55 -0.85
N PHE A 387 3.06 -0.43 -0.91
CA PHE A 387 4.31 -0.36 -0.15
C PHE A 387 5.28 0.70 -0.67
N THR A 388 5.37 0.83 -1.99
CA THR A 388 6.27 1.80 -2.64
C THR A 388 5.92 3.23 -2.23
N LEU A 389 4.62 3.57 -2.15
CA LEU A 389 4.16 4.94 -1.86
C LEU A 389 3.80 5.20 -0.40
N LEU A 390 3.28 4.20 0.31
CA LEU A 390 2.69 4.38 1.66
C LEU A 390 3.41 3.60 2.76
N ASN A 391 4.25 2.63 2.41
CA ASN A 391 4.85 1.65 3.34
C ASN A 391 3.85 0.80 4.13
N ARG A 392 2.60 0.75 3.68
CA ARG A 392 1.55 0.00 4.35
C ARG A 392 0.50 -0.39 3.33
N ASN A 393 -0.22 -1.46 3.65
CA ASN A 393 -1.48 -1.77 3.01
C ASN A 393 -2.46 -2.16 4.12
N ASN A 394 -3.46 -1.31 4.35
CA ASN A 394 -4.52 -1.55 5.32
C ASN A 394 -5.85 -1.91 4.65
N VAL A 395 -5.82 -2.20 3.34
CA VAL A 395 -6.99 -2.53 2.52
C VAL A 395 -6.94 -4.00 2.18
N THR A 396 -8.10 -4.66 2.21
CA THR A 396 -8.19 -6.10 2.04
C THR A 396 -9.13 -6.44 0.89
N CYS A 397 -8.56 -7.00 -0.18
CA CYS A 397 -9.29 -7.76 -1.20
C CYS A 397 -9.39 -9.22 -0.76
N MET A 398 -8.25 -9.81 -0.36
CA MET A 398 -8.13 -10.90 0.61
C MET A 398 -7.00 -10.54 1.58
N ALA A 399 -7.27 -10.53 2.89
CA ALA A 399 -6.30 -10.05 3.86
C ALA A 399 -5.12 -11.01 3.99
N PHE A 400 -3.90 -10.51 3.82
CA PHE A 400 -2.73 -11.15 4.42
C PHE A 400 -2.81 -11.01 5.95
N GLU A 401 -2.83 -12.14 6.65
CA GLU A 401 -2.75 -12.22 8.11
C GLU A 401 -1.31 -12.55 8.51
N PRO A 402 -0.54 -11.59 9.06
CA PRO A 402 0.81 -11.86 9.55
C PRO A 402 0.83 -13.03 10.55
N PRO A 403 1.89 -13.86 10.56
CA PRO A 403 2.07 -14.88 11.59
C PRO A 403 1.98 -14.31 13.01
N LYS A 404 1.63 -15.16 13.98
CA LYS A 404 1.53 -14.74 15.38
C LYS A 404 2.86 -14.18 15.87
N ARG A 405 2.78 -13.17 16.74
CA ARG A 405 3.93 -12.36 17.15
C ARG A 405 5.12 -13.12 17.73
N SER A 406 4.85 -14.26 18.35
CA SER A 406 5.84 -15.15 18.97
C SER A 406 6.59 -16.05 17.98
N GLU A 407 6.11 -16.18 16.74
CA GLU A 407 6.59 -17.15 15.74
C GLU A 407 7.32 -16.44 14.58
N GLY A 408 8.33 -15.61 14.90
CA GLY A 408 9.30 -15.11 13.89
C GLY A 408 9.08 -13.68 13.37
N THR A 409 8.09 -12.95 13.87
CA THR A 409 7.82 -11.55 13.44
C THR A 409 8.59 -10.48 14.22
N VAL A 410 9.53 -10.86 15.10
CA VAL A 410 10.34 -9.90 15.88
C VAL A 410 11.57 -9.49 15.07
N ALA A 411 11.95 -8.21 15.11
CA ALA A 411 13.09 -7.67 14.35
C ALA A 411 14.46 -8.26 14.75
N ALA A 412 14.51 -9.16 15.75
CA ALA A 412 15.65 -9.99 16.11
C ALA A 412 15.17 -11.30 16.77
N SER A 413 15.67 -12.44 16.29
CA SER A 413 15.39 -13.75 16.87
C SER A 413 16.45 -14.10 17.92
N ALA A 414 16.13 -13.99 19.21
CA ALA A 414 16.98 -14.52 20.26
C ALA A 414 16.58 -15.95 20.61
N GLY A 415 17.51 -16.89 20.45
CA GLY A 415 17.49 -18.16 21.17
C GLY A 415 17.22 -17.90 22.65
N GLY A 416 16.17 -18.51 23.17
CA GLY A 416 15.56 -18.09 24.43
C GLY A 416 16.44 -18.25 25.67
N LYS A 417 16.31 -17.30 26.62
CA LYS A 417 15.64 -17.49 27.92
C LYS A 417 15.88 -16.27 28.83
N ASN A 418 14.77 -15.62 29.20
CA ASN A 418 14.47 -14.91 30.46
C ASN A 418 15.62 -14.61 31.46
N LYS A 419 15.84 -13.32 31.76
CA LYS A 419 15.51 -12.62 33.03
C LYS A 419 16.26 -11.28 33.12
N ASP A 420 15.52 -10.18 33.07
CA ASP A 420 15.72 -8.97 33.88
C ASP A 420 14.58 -7.99 33.55
N ARG A 421 13.69 -7.78 34.53
CA ARG A 421 12.34 -7.25 34.34
C ARG A 421 12.19 -5.74 34.61
N GLU A 422 13.27 -4.98 34.72
CA GLU A 422 13.17 -3.56 35.13
C GLU A 422 13.44 -2.51 34.05
N ASN A 423 13.68 -2.87 32.77
CA ASN A 423 13.76 -1.87 31.70
C ASN A 423 13.38 -2.34 30.27
N LYS A 424 12.84 -3.56 30.10
CA LYS A 424 12.50 -4.08 28.78
C LYS A 424 11.13 -3.55 28.32
N THR A 425 11.17 -2.53 27.47
CA THR A 425 9.98 -1.97 26.79
C THR A 425 9.53 -2.87 25.62
N ALA A 426 8.34 -2.61 25.06
CA ALA A 426 7.71 -3.46 24.03
C ALA A 426 8.66 -3.80 22.86
N VAL A 427 8.50 -5.01 22.33
CA VAL A 427 9.32 -5.63 21.28
C VAL A 427 9.07 -4.97 19.91
N VAL A 428 10.12 -4.75 19.12
CA VAL A 428 10.03 -4.27 17.74
C VAL A 428 9.71 -5.43 16.80
N MET A 429 8.70 -5.28 15.95
CA MET A 429 8.35 -6.28 14.95
C MET A 429 9.14 -6.05 13.65
N LYS A 430 9.29 -7.09 12.83
CA LYS A 430 9.73 -6.99 11.44
C LYS A 430 8.74 -6.13 10.65
N GLY A 431 9.23 -5.40 9.64
CA GLY A 431 8.39 -4.62 8.73
C GLY A 431 7.46 -5.52 7.92
N MET A 432 6.37 -4.98 7.38
CA MET A 432 5.39 -5.78 6.64
C MET A 432 6.02 -6.46 5.41
N ARG A 433 6.89 -5.76 4.68
CA ARG A 433 7.62 -6.33 3.54
C ARG A 433 8.52 -7.51 3.98
N ASP A 434 9.28 -7.35 5.05
CA ASP A 434 10.15 -8.43 5.55
C ASP A 434 9.31 -9.64 6.03
N ILE A 435 8.16 -9.40 6.66
CA ILE A 435 7.22 -10.47 7.07
C ILE A 435 6.66 -11.19 5.83
N MET A 436 6.13 -10.46 4.86
CA MET A 436 5.56 -11.06 3.65
C MET A 436 6.64 -11.80 2.85
N ALA A 437 7.85 -11.26 2.77
CA ALA A 437 8.94 -11.91 2.06
C ALA A 437 9.35 -13.22 2.76
N GLY A 438 9.39 -13.22 4.09
CA GLY A 438 9.59 -14.44 4.88
C GLY A 438 8.50 -15.49 4.68
N VAL A 439 7.22 -15.10 4.65
CA VAL A 439 6.12 -16.03 4.35
C VAL A 439 6.21 -16.54 2.91
N ALA A 440 6.49 -15.66 1.96
CA ALA A 440 6.62 -16.01 0.55
C ALA A 440 7.76 -17.01 0.31
N ALA A 441 8.91 -16.84 0.96
CA ALA A 441 10.04 -17.75 0.83
C ALA A 441 9.74 -19.18 1.33
N HIS A 442 8.74 -19.34 2.21
CA HIS A 442 8.28 -20.64 2.71
C HIS A 442 7.07 -21.19 1.97
N ALA A 443 6.51 -20.42 1.03
CA ALA A 443 5.33 -20.81 0.28
C ALA A 443 5.63 -22.03 -0.61
N LYS A 444 4.91 -23.13 -0.36
CA LYS A 444 5.16 -24.43 -1.03
C LYS A 444 4.49 -24.55 -2.39
N VAL A 445 3.50 -23.70 -2.67
CA VAL A 445 2.76 -23.69 -3.94
C VAL A 445 3.70 -23.27 -5.08
N PRO A 446 3.89 -24.09 -6.12
CA PRO A 446 4.63 -23.67 -7.31
C PRO A 446 3.96 -22.49 -8.00
N PHE A 447 4.74 -21.59 -8.59
CA PHE A 447 4.21 -20.37 -9.21
C PHE A 447 3.17 -20.65 -10.31
N ASP A 448 3.35 -21.70 -11.12
CA ASP A 448 2.39 -22.05 -12.19
C ASP A 448 1.01 -22.47 -11.66
N GLN A 449 0.96 -23.01 -10.43
CA GLN A 449 -0.28 -23.30 -9.73
C GLN A 449 -0.88 -22.04 -9.12
N LEU A 450 -0.07 -21.22 -8.43
CA LEU A 450 -0.52 -19.92 -7.90
C LEU A 450 -1.13 -19.05 -8.98
N ALA A 451 -0.45 -18.91 -10.12
CA ALA A 451 -0.84 -18.01 -11.18
C ALA A 451 -2.14 -18.42 -11.90
N ALA A 452 -2.60 -19.65 -11.68
CA ALA A 452 -3.89 -20.16 -12.17
C ALA A 452 -5.00 -20.16 -11.10
N LYS A 453 -4.67 -19.90 -9.83
CA LYS A 453 -5.66 -19.78 -8.75
C LYS A 453 -6.52 -18.53 -8.97
N ARG A 454 -7.75 -18.61 -8.47
CA ARG A 454 -8.64 -17.45 -8.33
C ARG A 454 -8.50 -16.86 -6.94
N LEU A 455 -8.78 -15.57 -6.81
CA LEU A 455 -8.60 -14.80 -5.57
C LEU A 455 -9.28 -15.48 -4.37
N HIS A 456 -10.50 -15.99 -4.54
CA HIS A 456 -11.24 -16.67 -3.46
C HIS A 456 -10.60 -17.99 -2.96
N SER A 457 -9.64 -18.53 -3.71
CA SER A 457 -8.88 -19.74 -3.36
C SER A 457 -7.48 -19.43 -2.83
N PHE A 458 -7.11 -18.15 -2.67
CA PHE A 458 -5.80 -17.81 -2.15
C PHE A 458 -5.73 -18.09 -0.65
N GLU A 459 -4.61 -18.65 -0.23
CA GLU A 459 -4.20 -18.73 1.16
C GLU A 459 -3.24 -17.57 1.49
N ASN A 460 -2.90 -17.43 2.76
CA ASN A 460 -2.01 -16.36 3.22
C ASN A 460 -0.64 -16.37 2.50
N GLU A 461 -0.09 -17.56 2.26
CA GLU A 461 1.16 -17.77 1.53
C GLU A 461 1.05 -17.37 0.05
N ASP A 462 -0.11 -17.60 -0.58
CA ASP A 462 -0.37 -17.21 -1.97
C ASP A 462 -0.32 -15.68 -2.14
N MET A 463 -0.88 -14.95 -1.17
CA MET A 463 -0.87 -13.48 -1.19
C MET A 463 0.56 -12.92 -1.04
N ALA A 464 1.30 -13.46 -0.08
CA ALA A 464 2.70 -13.10 0.14
C ALA A 464 3.56 -13.37 -1.10
N LYS A 465 3.40 -14.56 -1.70
CA LYS A 465 4.10 -14.94 -2.93
C LYS A 465 3.69 -14.09 -4.13
N SER A 466 2.42 -13.74 -4.27
CA SER A 466 1.92 -12.89 -5.36
C SER A 466 2.64 -11.53 -5.40
N TRP A 467 2.73 -10.85 -4.26
CA TRP A 467 3.49 -9.60 -4.14
C TRP A 467 4.98 -9.79 -4.37
N ALA A 468 5.60 -10.70 -3.61
CA ALA A 468 7.06 -10.88 -3.63
C ALA A 468 7.57 -11.33 -5.00
N PHE A 469 6.78 -12.12 -5.74
CA PHE A 469 7.13 -12.55 -7.10
C PHE A 469 6.94 -11.42 -8.11
N TYR A 470 5.86 -10.63 -7.99
CA TYR A 470 5.67 -9.44 -8.82
C TYR A 470 6.83 -8.45 -8.66
N GLU A 471 7.20 -8.11 -7.42
CA GLU A 471 8.30 -7.19 -7.12
C GLU A 471 9.62 -7.68 -7.73
N TYR A 472 9.92 -8.98 -7.65
CA TYR A 472 11.10 -9.56 -8.28
C TYR A 472 11.09 -9.39 -9.81
N ILE A 473 9.97 -9.68 -10.46
CA ILE A 473 9.87 -9.58 -11.92
C ILE A 473 10.07 -8.12 -12.36
N THR A 474 9.43 -7.17 -11.70
CA THR A 474 9.53 -5.75 -12.07
C THR A 474 10.88 -5.14 -11.72
N SER A 475 11.48 -5.54 -10.60
CA SER A 475 12.76 -5.02 -10.13
C SER A 475 13.98 -5.60 -10.85
N CYS A 476 13.92 -6.88 -11.26
CA CYS A 476 15.11 -7.61 -11.70
C CYS A 476 15.08 -8.05 -13.17
N ARG A 477 13.91 -8.16 -13.80
CA ARG A 477 13.80 -8.74 -15.16
C ARG A 477 13.60 -7.71 -16.26
N GLY A 478 13.54 -6.42 -15.91
CA GLY A 478 13.49 -5.32 -16.88
C GLY A 478 12.39 -5.50 -17.93
N LYS A 479 12.74 -5.21 -19.19
CA LYS A 479 11.79 -5.26 -20.32
C LYS A 479 11.27 -6.67 -20.56
N GLU A 480 12.14 -7.66 -20.44
CA GLU A 480 11.84 -9.07 -20.62
C GLU A 480 10.78 -9.53 -19.61
N GLY A 481 10.90 -9.10 -18.35
CA GLY A 481 9.87 -9.33 -17.33
C GLY A 481 8.51 -8.74 -17.70
N GLN A 482 8.49 -7.48 -18.14
CA GLN A 482 7.23 -6.83 -18.54
C GLN A 482 6.57 -7.49 -19.76
N GLN A 483 7.38 -7.92 -20.73
CA GLN A 483 6.90 -8.67 -21.90
C GLN A 483 6.35 -10.04 -21.49
N TRP A 484 7.04 -10.76 -20.61
CA TRP A 484 6.59 -12.03 -20.06
C TRP A 484 5.23 -11.91 -19.38
N LEU A 485 5.03 -10.90 -18.51
CA LEU A 485 3.73 -10.65 -17.87
C LEU A 485 2.60 -10.40 -18.89
N ARG A 486 2.87 -9.63 -19.95
CA ARG A 486 1.90 -9.40 -21.05
C ARG A 486 1.59 -10.70 -21.82
N LEU A 487 2.58 -11.54 -22.07
CA LEU A 487 2.40 -12.83 -22.75
C LEU A 487 1.57 -13.80 -21.90
N LEU A 488 1.85 -13.88 -20.60
CA LEU A 488 1.08 -14.69 -19.67
C LEU A 488 -0.40 -14.30 -19.66
N CYS A 489 -0.71 -13.01 -19.56
CA CYS A 489 -2.08 -12.52 -19.58
C CYS A 489 -2.78 -12.82 -20.91
N LYS A 490 -2.07 -12.65 -22.05
CA LYS A 490 -2.59 -13.02 -23.37
C LYS A 490 -2.90 -14.52 -23.46
N ALA A 491 -2.05 -15.38 -22.90
CA ALA A 491 -2.27 -16.82 -22.85
C ALA A 491 -3.46 -17.19 -21.94
N ALA A 492 -3.58 -16.53 -20.79
CA ALA A 492 -4.68 -16.72 -19.84
C ALA A 492 -6.03 -16.40 -20.48
N ASN A 493 -6.12 -15.23 -21.12
CA ASN A 493 -7.34 -14.80 -21.83
C ASN A 493 -7.72 -15.73 -22.99
N GLY A 494 -6.74 -16.39 -23.60
CA GLY A 494 -6.94 -17.36 -24.68
C GLY A 494 -7.19 -18.80 -24.22
N GLY A 495 -7.29 -19.07 -22.92
CA GLY A 495 -7.53 -20.41 -22.37
C GLY A 495 -6.38 -21.40 -22.53
N ARG A 496 -5.15 -20.92 -22.80
CA ARG A 496 -3.95 -21.75 -23.04
C ARG A 496 -2.86 -21.54 -21.99
N PHE A 497 -3.25 -21.07 -20.81
CA PHE A 497 -2.33 -20.56 -19.80
C PHE A 497 -1.22 -21.54 -19.42
N GLN A 498 -1.56 -22.73 -18.95
CA GLN A 498 -0.59 -23.70 -18.43
C GLN A 498 0.45 -24.11 -19.49
N ASN A 499 -0.01 -24.42 -20.71
CA ASN A 499 0.89 -24.82 -21.80
C ASN A 499 1.82 -23.68 -22.22
N LYS A 500 1.29 -22.45 -22.30
CA LYS A 500 2.05 -21.28 -22.77
C LYS A 500 2.94 -20.66 -21.70
N MET A 501 2.62 -20.85 -20.42
CA MET A 501 3.44 -20.33 -19.33
C MET A 501 4.86 -20.90 -19.38
N ARG A 502 5.01 -22.22 -19.53
CA ARG A 502 6.34 -22.85 -19.61
C ARG A 502 7.11 -22.38 -20.86
N GLU A 503 6.47 -22.44 -22.02
CA GLU A 503 7.03 -21.98 -23.30
C GLU A 503 7.52 -20.52 -23.21
N HIS A 504 6.67 -19.59 -22.78
CA HIS A 504 7.04 -18.18 -22.66
C HIS A 504 8.12 -17.93 -21.59
N THR A 505 8.15 -18.72 -20.51
CA THR A 505 9.21 -18.61 -19.50
C THR A 505 10.55 -19.10 -20.05
N GLU A 506 10.57 -20.23 -20.75
CA GLU A 506 11.77 -20.75 -21.42
C GLU A 506 12.33 -19.77 -22.45
N GLU A 507 11.46 -19.27 -23.33
CA GLU A 507 11.84 -18.35 -24.41
C GLU A 507 12.33 -17.01 -23.89
N GLN A 508 11.60 -16.39 -22.96
CA GLN A 508 11.90 -15.03 -22.53
C GLN A 508 13.13 -14.98 -21.61
N PHE A 509 13.40 -16.05 -20.86
CA PHE A 509 14.46 -16.08 -19.85
C PHE A 509 15.61 -17.02 -20.18
N GLY A 510 15.58 -17.68 -21.34
CA GLY A 510 16.69 -18.50 -21.84
C GLY A 510 16.90 -19.82 -21.09
N PHE A 511 15.83 -20.39 -20.52
CA PHE A 511 15.88 -21.63 -19.73
C PHE A 511 15.70 -22.91 -20.56
N GLN A 512 16.22 -22.92 -21.79
CA GLN A 512 15.99 -24.00 -22.76
C GLN A 512 16.39 -25.38 -22.20
N GLY A 513 15.47 -26.35 -22.31
CA GLY A 513 15.72 -27.74 -21.90
C GLY A 513 15.74 -27.98 -20.39
N GLN A 514 15.32 -27.00 -19.58
CA GLN A 514 15.26 -27.08 -18.12
C GLN A 514 13.83 -26.84 -17.63
N ASP A 515 13.57 -27.14 -16.35
CA ASP A 515 12.29 -26.74 -15.73
C ASP A 515 12.28 -25.23 -15.45
N ALA A 516 11.88 -24.46 -16.45
CA ALA A 516 11.98 -23.00 -16.47
C ALA A 516 11.25 -22.31 -15.31
N ILE A 517 10.12 -22.87 -14.85
CA ILE A 517 9.38 -22.32 -13.71
C ILE A 517 10.19 -22.50 -12.43
N ARG A 518 10.73 -23.71 -12.21
CA ARG A 518 11.60 -24.00 -11.06
C ARG A 518 12.85 -23.12 -11.06
N MET A 519 13.49 -22.91 -12.21
CA MET A 519 14.65 -22.01 -12.32
C MET A 519 14.30 -20.56 -11.98
N LEU A 520 13.15 -20.08 -12.46
CA LEU A 520 12.68 -18.73 -12.14
C LEU A 520 12.41 -18.58 -10.64
N GLU A 521 11.81 -19.60 -10.02
CA GLU A 521 11.57 -19.63 -8.57
C GLU A 521 12.87 -19.71 -7.74
N GLU A 522 13.89 -20.44 -8.21
CA GLU A 522 15.21 -20.46 -7.58
C GLU A 522 15.87 -19.07 -7.61
N GLN A 523 15.81 -18.38 -8.76
CA GLN A 523 16.33 -17.01 -8.89
C GLN A 523 15.55 -16.02 -8.01
N TRP A 524 14.23 -16.15 -7.95
CA TRP A 524 13.37 -15.37 -7.07
C TRP A 524 13.69 -15.61 -5.59
N THR A 525 13.88 -16.87 -5.18
CA THR A 525 14.25 -17.21 -3.79
C THR A 525 15.60 -16.61 -3.41
N ALA A 526 16.57 -16.64 -4.33
CA ALA A 526 17.86 -16.01 -4.12
C ALA A 526 17.73 -14.48 -3.98
N TYR A 527 16.90 -13.84 -4.80
CA TYR A 527 16.59 -12.41 -4.67
C TYR A 527 16.00 -12.07 -3.30
N LEU A 528 15.03 -12.86 -2.82
CA LEU A 528 14.41 -12.60 -1.52
C LEU A 528 15.44 -12.64 -0.37
N ARG A 529 16.39 -13.59 -0.41
CA ARG A 529 17.46 -13.69 0.60
C ARG A 529 18.48 -12.55 0.54
N ASP A 530 18.68 -11.96 -0.64
CA ASP A 530 19.62 -10.83 -0.81
C ASP A 530 19.02 -9.50 -0.32
N ILE A 531 17.73 -9.29 -0.58
CA ILE A 531 17.05 -8.02 -0.29
C ILE A 531 16.43 -7.97 1.11
N TYR A 532 15.90 -9.09 1.56
CA TYR A 532 15.12 -9.20 2.80
C TYR A 532 15.83 -10.00 3.87
N ASP A 533 15.50 -9.68 5.12
CA ASP A 533 16.04 -10.34 6.31
C ASP A 533 15.31 -11.67 6.56
N ILE A 534 15.57 -12.63 5.67
CA ILE A 534 14.99 -13.98 5.63
C ILE A 534 16.10 -14.99 5.93
N ASP A 535 15.95 -15.70 7.04
CA ASP A 535 16.80 -16.84 7.43
C ASP A 535 16.39 -18.14 6.73
#